data_AF-A0A6H1Z7R4-F1
#
_entry.id   AF-A0A6H1Z7R4-F1
#
_cell.length_a   1.000
_cell.length_b   1.000
_cell.length_c   1.000
_cell.angle_alpha   90.00
_cell.angle_beta   90.00
_cell.angle_gamma   90.00
#
_symmetry.space_group_name_H-M   'P 1'
#
loop_
_entity.id
_entity.type
_entity.pdbx_description
1 polymer ?
#
loop_
_entity_poly.entity_id
_entity_poly.type
_entity_poly.pdbx_seq_one_letter_code
_entity_poly.pdbx_strand_id
1 'polypeptide(L)'
;MAITFFKSLHDNWFDQSFAAGYTVVFVIPPDKLLCSVTSVKILFSFKSIDRNFGELWIGHPGAGDPYDFDGNQVKVQVGGSDSWVIDSDDIWSDEVAFALDPSKALLLAAYLPTDSYIPRLLCWDSNQFWYYKIGNDAATTDKSDYTGPTWATYTILYAELIGPAAYQLSGTVKEKGSPVSRVVRSYKRSTGELFASGSSAGDGTFSIDAPNDTDEMYVLALDDDAGDQYNALVFDRVKGA
;
A
#
# COMPACT_ATOMS: atom_id res chain seq x y z
N MET A 1 3.12 -3.23 11.92
CA MET A 1 1.82 -3.90 11.67
C MET A 1 1.64 -3.92 10.17
N ALA A 2 1.67 -5.10 9.55
CA ALA A 2 1.37 -5.21 8.14
C ALA A 2 -0.14 -5.19 7.96
N ILE A 3 -0.65 -4.29 7.13
CA ILE A 3 -2.05 -4.27 6.77
C ILE A 3 -2.16 -5.06 5.47
N THR A 4 -3.00 -6.08 5.45
CA THR A 4 -3.23 -6.94 4.29
C THR A 4 -4.34 -6.32 3.44
N PHE A 5 -4.05 -5.96 2.19
CA PHE A 5 -4.98 -5.21 1.33
C PHE A 5 -5.74 -6.08 0.30
N PHE A 6 -5.41 -7.37 0.17
CA PHE A 6 -6.12 -8.30 -0.71
C PHE A 6 -6.72 -9.47 0.06
N LYS A 7 -8.04 -9.68 -0.07
CA LYS A 7 -8.72 -10.88 0.41
C LYS A 7 -8.21 -12.07 -0.40
N SER A 8 -7.67 -13.09 0.25
CA SER A 8 -7.11 -14.26 -0.43
C SER A 8 -8.13 -14.87 -1.39
N LEU A 9 -7.82 -14.88 -2.68
CA LEU A 9 -8.63 -15.55 -3.70
C LEU A 9 -7.99 -16.92 -3.95
N HIS A 10 -8.24 -17.88 -3.07
CA HIS A 10 -7.96 -19.29 -3.37
C HIS A 10 -9.22 -19.84 -4.04
N ASP A 11 -9.20 -20.09 -5.35
CA ASP A 11 -9.83 -21.26 -5.99
C ASP A 11 -9.87 -21.16 -7.53
N ASN A 12 -9.23 -22.15 -8.17
CA ASN A 12 -9.18 -22.49 -9.61
C ASN A 12 -8.06 -21.84 -10.46
N TRP A 13 -7.11 -22.67 -10.89
CA TRP A 13 -5.84 -22.29 -11.51
C TRP A 13 -5.70 -22.83 -12.93
N PHE A 14 -5.24 -21.99 -13.86
CA PHE A 14 -4.79 -22.39 -15.19
C PHE A 14 -3.48 -21.67 -15.49
N ASP A 15 -2.51 -22.32 -16.12
CA ASP A 15 -1.23 -21.70 -16.48
C ASP A 15 -1.28 -21.19 -17.93
N GLN A 16 -0.93 -19.92 -18.16
CA GLN A 16 -0.66 -19.38 -19.50
C GLN A 16 0.84 -19.10 -19.62
N SER A 17 1.51 -19.85 -20.49
CA SER A 17 2.93 -19.65 -20.77
C SER A 17 3.11 -18.39 -21.63
N PHE A 18 3.89 -17.43 -21.14
CA PHE A 18 4.52 -16.45 -22.02
C PHE A 18 5.86 -17.02 -22.47
N ALA A 19 6.20 -16.78 -23.73
CA ALA A 19 7.57 -17.00 -24.16
C ALA A 19 8.48 -16.00 -23.42
N ALA A 20 9.76 -16.35 -23.33
CA ALA A 20 10.81 -15.46 -22.84
C ALA A 20 10.78 -14.08 -23.51
N GLY A 21 11.19 -13.06 -22.77
CA GLY A 21 11.45 -11.73 -23.29
C GLY A 21 10.21 -10.84 -23.40
N TYR A 22 9.19 -11.05 -22.56
CA TYR A 22 8.01 -10.20 -22.52
C TYR A 22 8.05 -9.22 -21.35
N THR A 23 7.47 -8.04 -21.54
CA THR A 23 7.07 -7.15 -20.45
C THR A 23 5.58 -7.27 -20.24
N VAL A 24 5.17 -7.39 -18.98
CA VAL A 24 3.78 -7.42 -18.56
C VAL A 24 3.50 -6.29 -17.57
N VAL A 25 2.43 -5.54 -17.82
CA VAL A 25 1.96 -4.47 -16.94
C VAL A 25 0.63 -4.89 -16.33
N PHE A 26 0.61 -4.96 -15.01
CA PHE A 26 -0.58 -5.20 -14.21
C PHE A 26 -1.16 -3.88 -13.74
N VAL A 27 -2.49 -3.75 -13.80
CA VAL A 27 -3.22 -2.56 -13.36
C VAL A 27 -4.14 -2.93 -12.20
N ILE A 28 -3.81 -2.39 -11.03
CA ILE A 28 -4.62 -2.52 -9.81
C ILE A 28 -5.47 -1.25 -9.68
N PRO A 29 -6.80 -1.36 -9.72
CA PRO A 29 -7.66 -0.18 -9.71
C PRO A 29 -7.69 0.50 -8.32
N PRO A 30 -8.01 1.81 -8.26
CA PRO A 30 -8.01 2.60 -7.03
C PRO A 30 -8.86 2.02 -5.89
N ASP A 31 -9.99 1.39 -6.21
CA ASP A 31 -10.92 0.80 -5.22
C ASP A 31 -10.33 -0.41 -4.48
N LYS A 32 -9.15 -0.88 -4.88
CA LYS A 32 -8.39 -1.94 -4.19
C LYS A 32 -7.25 -1.39 -3.34
N LEU A 33 -6.99 -0.09 -3.39
CA LEU A 33 -5.97 0.59 -2.60
C LEU A 33 -6.64 1.26 -1.40
N LEU A 34 -6.28 0.87 -0.17
CA LEU A 34 -7.01 1.36 1.01
C LEU A 34 -6.36 2.55 1.72
N CYS A 35 -5.11 2.92 1.39
CA CYS A 35 -4.43 4.04 2.04
C CYS A 35 -3.35 4.69 1.17
N SER A 36 -2.89 5.88 1.59
CA SER A 36 -1.72 6.55 1.04
C SER A 36 -0.52 6.37 1.95
N VAL A 37 0.66 6.14 1.36
CA VAL A 37 1.94 5.97 2.07
C VAL A 37 3.10 6.52 1.23
N THR A 38 4.28 6.61 1.82
CA THR A 38 5.52 7.06 1.17
C THR A 38 6.53 5.94 0.88
N SER A 39 6.29 4.73 1.41
CA SER A 39 7.05 3.52 1.08
C SER A 39 6.15 2.30 1.01
N VAL A 40 6.55 1.32 0.20
CA VAL A 40 5.81 0.07 0.01
C VAL A 40 6.76 -1.14 0.05
N LYS A 41 6.20 -2.30 0.41
CA LYS A 41 6.81 -3.60 0.14
C LYS A 41 5.81 -4.47 -0.61
N ILE A 42 6.34 -5.43 -1.34
CA ILE A 42 5.56 -6.34 -2.16
C ILE A 42 5.87 -7.76 -1.71
N LEU A 43 4.83 -8.52 -1.39
CA LEU A 43 4.90 -9.94 -1.13
C LEU A 43 4.50 -10.71 -2.39
N PHE A 44 5.44 -11.53 -2.82
CA PHE A 44 5.29 -12.50 -3.88
C PHE A 44 4.99 -13.86 -3.24
N SER A 45 3.69 -14.17 -3.13
CA SER A 45 3.23 -15.47 -2.64
C SER A 45 2.78 -16.37 -3.79
N PHE A 46 2.86 -17.67 -3.55
CA PHE A 46 2.44 -18.77 -4.42
C PHE A 46 3.25 -18.94 -5.71
N LYS A 47 3.98 -20.05 -5.76
CA LYS A 47 4.57 -20.57 -6.99
C LYS A 47 4.18 -22.03 -7.24
N SER A 48 3.71 -22.33 -8.45
CA SER A 48 3.69 -23.70 -8.98
C SER A 48 5.05 -24.09 -9.57
N ILE A 49 5.85 -23.09 -9.99
CA ILE A 49 7.18 -23.20 -10.58
C ILE A 49 7.99 -21.91 -10.33
N ASP A 50 9.31 -21.97 -10.48
CA ASP A 50 10.19 -20.80 -10.37
C ASP A 50 9.86 -19.75 -11.44
N ARG A 51 9.90 -18.47 -11.06
CA ARG A 51 9.65 -17.34 -11.97
C ARG A 51 10.80 -16.37 -11.94
N ASN A 52 11.36 -16.07 -13.10
CA ASN A 52 12.49 -15.16 -13.22
C ASN A 52 12.00 -13.77 -13.59
N PHE A 53 12.30 -12.79 -12.75
CA PHE A 53 12.11 -11.38 -13.04
C PHE A 53 13.45 -10.80 -13.45
N GLY A 54 13.49 -10.25 -14.65
CA GLY A 54 14.63 -9.46 -15.12
C GLY A 54 14.59 -8.08 -14.49
N GLU A 55 13.38 -7.50 -14.42
CA GLU A 55 13.10 -6.23 -13.74
C GLU A 55 11.64 -6.20 -13.27
N LEU A 56 11.37 -5.42 -12.23
CA LEU A 56 10.02 -5.05 -11.80
C LEU A 56 9.98 -3.57 -11.42
N TRP A 57 8.96 -2.87 -11.87
CA TRP A 57 8.72 -1.46 -11.57
C TRP A 57 7.31 -1.24 -11.06
N ILE A 58 7.14 -0.30 -10.14
CA ILE A 58 5.83 0.19 -9.69
C ILE A 58 5.67 1.66 -9.98
N GLY A 59 4.44 2.10 -10.23
CA GLY A 59 4.15 3.50 -10.48
C GLY A 59 2.65 3.80 -10.55
N HIS A 60 2.31 5.06 -10.73
CA HIS A 60 0.94 5.48 -11.03
C HIS A 60 0.76 5.70 -12.53
N PRO A 61 -0.48 5.61 -13.05
CA PRO A 61 -0.76 5.87 -14.44
C PRO A 61 -0.48 7.33 -14.80
N GLY A 62 0.17 7.53 -15.95
CA GLY A 62 0.41 8.84 -16.55
C GLY A 62 -0.75 9.36 -17.37
N ALA A 63 -0.50 10.43 -18.12
CA ALA A 63 -1.41 10.86 -19.17
C ALA A 63 -1.16 10.00 -20.41
N GLY A 64 -2.16 9.24 -20.86
CA GLY A 64 -2.00 8.35 -22.01
C GLY A 64 -2.81 7.08 -21.89
N ASP A 65 -2.21 5.98 -22.31
CA ASP A 65 -2.78 4.65 -22.23
C ASP A 65 -2.79 4.13 -20.78
N PRO A 66 -3.68 3.17 -20.44
CA PRO A 66 -3.83 2.69 -19.06
C PRO A 66 -2.60 2.01 -18.45
N TYR A 67 -1.55 1.76 -19.24
CA TYR A 67 -0.31 1.11 -18.84
C TYR A 67 0.90 2.08 -18.79
N ASP A 68 0.71 3.34 -19.16
CA ASP A 68 1.77 4.36 -19.12
C ASP A 68 2.01 4.79 -17.69
N PHE A 69 3.28 4.94 -17.29
CA PHE A 69 3.59 5.55 -16.00
C PHE A 69 3.49 7.07 -16.06
N ASP A 70 3.33 7.70 -14.90
CA ASP A 70 3.35 9.15 -14.74
C ASP A 70 4.75 9.78 -14.75
N GLY A 71 5.80 8.97 -14.89
CA GLY A 71 7.20 9.39 -14.88
C GLY A 71 7.88 9.29 -13.50
N ASN A 72 7.12 8.93 -12.45
CA ASN A 72 7.64 8.74 -11.09
C ASN A 72 7.71 7.27 -10.68
N GLN A 73 7.72 6.35 -11.65
CA GLN A 73 7.86 4.93 -11.37
C GLN A 73 9.21 4.61 -10.73
N VAL A 74 9.21 3.61 -9.85
CA VAL A 74 10.38 3.19 -9.09
C VAL A 74 10.60 1.69 -9.25
N LYS A 75 11.87 1.29 -9.27
CA LYS A 75 12.26 -0.11 -9.40
C LYS A 75 12.02 -0.84 -8.08
N VAL A 76 11.50 -2.06 -8.18
CA VAL A 76 11.35 -2.99 -7.07
C VAL A 76 12.51 -3.98 -7.09
N GLN A 77 13.19 -4.10 -5.95
CA GLN A 77 14.30 -5.03 -5.77
C GLN A 77 13.95 -6.09 -4.73
N VAL A 78 14.66 -7.22 -4.75
CA VAL A 78 14.62 -8.25 -3.71
C VAL A 78 16.06 -8.50 -3.28
N GLY A 79 16.39 -8.22 -2.02
CA GLY A 79 17.75 -8.39 -1.51
C GLY A 79 18.78 -7.49 -2.21
N GLY A 80 18.35 -6.31 -2.69
CA GLY A 80 19.15 -5.34 -3.43
C GLY A 80 19.41 -5.71 -4.89
N SER A 81 18.79 -6.77 -5.41
CA SER A 81 18.99 -7.23 -6.79
C SER A 81 17.90 -6.73 -7.75
N ASP A 82 18.33 -6.31 -8.93
CA ASP A 82 17.44 -5.91 -10.04
C ASP A 82 16.76 -7.12 -10.70
N SER A 83 17.45 -8.25 -10.73
CA SER A 83 16.93 -9.52 -11.25
C SER A 83 16.94 -10.58 -10.15
N TRP A 84 15.85 -11.31 -10.05
CA TRP A 84 15.60 -12.23 -8.94
C TRP A 84 14.59 -13.29 -9.36
N VAL A 85 14.51 -14.34 -8.56
CA VAL A 85 13.62 -15.49 -8.82
C VAL A 85 12.63 -15.59 -7.68
N ILE A 86 11.36 -15.83 -8.01
CA ILE A 86 10.42 -16.37 -7.02
C ILE A 86 10.69 -17.86 -6.91
N ASP A 87 11.54 -18.26 -5.97
CA ASP A 87 11.92 -19.65 -5.72
C ASP A 87 11.40 -20.19 -4.36
N SER A 88 10.57 -19.43 -3.67
CA SER A 88 9.79 -19.88 -2.52
C SER A 88 8.47 -19.14 -2.48
N ASP A 89 7.54 -19.61 -1.65
CA ASP A 89 6.42 -18.78 -1.25
C ASP A 89 6.90 -17.63 -0.35
N ASP A 90 6.10 -16.58 -0.29
CA ASP A 90 6.24 -15.44 0.61
C ASP A 90 7.57 -14.67 0.50
N ILE A 91 8.05 -14.43 -0.72
CA ILE A 91 9.21 -13.59 -0.96
C ILE A 91 8.82 -12.12 -0.86
N TRP A 92 9.52 -11.38 -0.01
CA TRP A 92 9.36 -9.94 0.15
C TRP A 92 10.31 -9.18 -0.76
N SER A 93 9.81 -8.13 -1.41
CA SER A 93 10.67 -7.06 -1.94
C SER A 93 11.40 -6.35 -0.82
N ASP A 94 12.44 -5.62 -1.19
CA ASP A 94 12.98 -4.56 -0.36
C ASP A 94 11.93 -3.46 -0.15
N GLU A 95 12.17 -2.58 0.81
CA GLU A 95 11.34 -1.38 0.98
C GLU A 95 11.61 -0.40 -0.17
N VAL A 96 10.55 0.00 -0.85
CA VAL A 96 10.60 0.89 -2.00
C VAL A 96 10.01 2.23 -1.61
N ALA A 97 10.80 3.31 -1.71
CA ALA A 97 10.32 4.67 -1.53
C ALA A 97 9.39 5.04 -2.70
N PHE A 98 8.08 5.00 -2.47
CA PHE A 98 7.04 5.22 -3.46
C PHE A 98 5.84 5.89 -2.80
N ALA A 99 5.47 7.08 -3.28
CA ALA A 99 4.29 7.79 -2.80
C ALA A 99 3.02 7.16 -3.39
N LEU A 100 2.46 6.16 -2.72
CA LEU A 100 1.21 5.53 -3.14
C LEU A 100 0.04 6.49 -2.92
N ASP A 101 -0.68 6.79 -3.99
CA ASP A 101 -1.92 7.55 -4.03
C ASP A 101 -3.09 6.59 -4.29
N PRO A 102 -3.95 6.30 -3.29
CA PRO A 102 -5.06 5.37 -3.45
C PRO A 102 -6.18 5.92 -4.34
N SER A 103 -6.13 7.19 -4.75
CA SER A 103 -7.07 7.74 -5.72
C SER A 103 -6.72 7.38 -7.17
N LYS A 104 -5.51 6.86 -7.39
CA LYS A 104 -5.00 6.45 -8.71
C LYS A 104 -4.80 4.94 -8.76
N ALA A 105 -4.85 4.36 -9.96
CA ALA A 105 -4.48 2.96 -10.11
C ALA A 105 -2.99 2.76 -9.75
N LEU A 106 -2.63 1.56 -9.32
CA LEU A 106 -1.24 1.14 -9.17
C LEU A 106 -0.86 0.27 -10.37
N LEU A 107 0.25 0.62 -11.01
CA LEU A 107 0.84 -0.12 -12.12
C LEU A 107 2.02 -0.95 -11.61
N LEU A 108 2.11 -2.19 -12.06
CA LEU A 108 3.30 -3.03 -11.88
C LEU A 108 3.77 -3.56 -13.22
N ALA A 109 4.97 -3.17 -13.65
CA ALA A 109 5.56 -3.58 -14.91
C ALA A 109 6.71 -4.55 -14.67
N ALA A 110 6.55 -5.79 -15.08
CA ALA A 110 7.52 -6.87 -14.92
C ALA A 110 8.11 -7.29 -16.27
N TYR A 111 9.44 -7.31 -16.38
CA TYR A 111 10.13 -7.95 -17.51
C TYR A 111 10.53 -9.38 -17.17
N LEU A 112 10.20 -10.31 -18.06
CA LEU A 112 10.41 -11.76 -17.90
C LEU A 112 11.45 -12.23 -18.92
N PRO A 113 12.74 -12.33 -18.56
CA PRO A 113 13.83 -12.57 -19.51
C PRO A 113 13.90 -14.01 -20.02
N THR A 114 13.37 -14.96 -19.25
CA THR A 114 13.31 -16.38 -19.60
C THR A 114 11.86 -16.82 -19.75
N ASP A 115 11.65 -18.00 -20.32
CA ASP A 115 10.34 -18.63 -20.31
C ASP A 115 9.86 -18.67 -18.87
N SER A 116 8.76 -17.99 -18.61
CA SER A 116 8.21 -17.83 -17.28
C SER A 116 6.70 -17.93 -17.43
N TYR A 117 6.10 -18.75 -16.57
CA TYR A 117 4.66 -18.81 -16.50
C TYR A 117 4.21 -17.66 -15.62
N ILE A 118 3.43 -16.75 -16.21
CA ILE A 118 2.70 -15.79 -15.41
C ILE A 118 1.46 -16.53 -14.91
N PRO A 119 1.31 -16.68 -13.59
CA PRO A 119 0.21 -17.43 -13.04
C PRO A 119 -1.10 -16.70 -13.31
N ARG A 120 -2.08 -17.49 -13.71
CA ARG A 120 -3.40 -17.03 -14.04
C ARG A 120 -4.40 -17.52 -12.96
N LEU A 121 -4.90 -16.64 -12.07
CA LEU A 121 -6.02 -16.93 -11.12
C LEU A 121 -7.36 -16.29 -11.47
N LEU A 122 -8.45 -17.05 -11.55
CA LEU A 122 -9.79 -16.52 -11.91
C LEU A 122 -10.30 -15.46 -10.93
N CYS A 123 -9.94 -14.20 -11.22
CA CYS A 123 -10.49 -13.00 -10.64
C CYS A 123 -11.79 -12.68 -11.37
N TRP A 124 -12.92 -12.89 -10.70
CA TRP A 124 -14.24 -12.55 -11.23
C TRP A 124 -14.56 -11.05 -11.09
N ASP A 125 -13.64 -10.27 -10.50
CA ASP A 125 -13.75 -8.81 -10.45
C ASP A 125 -13.33 -8.23 -11.80
N SER A 126 -14.30 -7.62 -12.50
CA SER A 126 -14.19 -7.12 -13.88
C SER A 126 -13.24 -5.95 -14.10
N ASN A 127 -12.56 -5.47 -13.05
CA ASN A 127 -11.90 -4.17 -13.04
C ASN A 127 -10.36 -4.25 -12.95
N GLN A 128 -9.80 -5.45 -13.00
CA GLN A 128 -8.36 -5.64 -13.02
C GLN A 128 -7.90 -6.04 -14.42
N PHE A 129 -6.91 -5.32 -14.94
CA PHE A 129 -6.44 -5.48 -16.31
C PHE A 129 -4.95 -5.72 -16.35
N TRP A 130 -4.50 -6.36 -17.40
CA TRP A 130 -3.08 -6.48 -17.71
C TRP A 130 -2.87 -6.29 -19.20
N TYR A 131 -1.64 -5.89 -19.50
CA TYR A 131 -1.16 -5.62 -20.84
C TYR A 131 0.19 -6.28 -21.00
N TYR A 132 0.52 -6.72 -22.20
CA TYR A 132 1.84 -7.31 -22.46
C TYR A 132 2.39 -6.94 -23.83
N LYS A 133 3.72 -6.94 -23.94
CA LYS A 133 4.41 -6.88 -25.23
C LYS A 133 5.74 -7.62 -25.19
N ILE A 134 6.27 -7.89 -26.38
CA ILE A 134 7.63 -8.41 -26.53
C ILE A 134 8.67 -7.30 -26.30
N GLY A 135 9.81 -7.65 -25.72
CA GLY A 135 10.88 -6.74 -25.35
C GLY A 135 10.84 -6.32 -23.88
N ASN A 136 11.96 -5.78 -23.40
CA ASN A 136 12.02 -5.12 -22.11
C ASN A 136 11.58 -3.67 -22.24
N ASP A 137 10.46 -3.35 -21.60
CA ASP A 137 9.88 -2.01 -21.53
C ASP A 137 9.35 -1.72 -20.12
N ALA A 138 9.81 -2.48 -19.13
CA ALA A 138 9.28 -2.43 -17.77
C ALA A 138 9.51 -1.07 -17.11
N ALA A 139 10.62 -0.39 -17.42
CA ALA A 139 10.96 0.92 -16.88
C ALA A 139 10.32 2.10 -17.63
N THR A 140 9.75 1.86 -18.82
CA THR A 140 9.39 2.94 -19.76
C THR A 140 8.15 3.69 -19.30
N THR A 141 8.25 5.02 -19.31
CA THR A 141 7.14 5.90 -18.92
C THR A 141 6.00 5.84 -19.92
N ASP A 142 6.28 6.23 -21.16
CA ASP A 142 5.32 6.31 -22.27
C ASP A 142 5.47 5.06 -23.15
N LYS A 143 4.56 4.11 -22.99
CA LYS A 143 4.68 2.79 -23.58
C LYS A 143 3.85 2.70 -24.84
N SER A 144 4.28 1.86 -25.77
CA SER A 144 3.54 1.59 -27.02
C SER A 144 3.44 0.10 -27.29
N ASP A 145 2.49 -0.26 -28.16
CA ASP A 145 2.37 -1.59 -28.79
C ASP A 145 2.04 -2.72 -27.81
N TYR A 146 1.39 -2.38 -26.70
CA TYR A 146 0.90 -3.35 -25.74
C TYR A 146 -0.39 -4.02 -26.23
N THR A 147 -0.46 -5.33 -26.05
CA THR A 147 -1.68 -6.11 -26.27
C THR A 147 -2.50 -6.14 -24.99
N GLY A 148 -3.78 -5.78 -25.07
CA GLY A 148 -4.73 -5.78 -23.96
C GLY A 148 -5.89 -4.79 -24.16
N PRO A 149 -6.74 -4.55 -23.16
CA PRO A 149 -6.78 -5.28 -21.90
C PRO A 149 -7.25 -6.71 -22.16
N THR A 150 -6.44 -7.68 -21.78
CA THR A 150 -6.90 -9.04 -21.61
C THR A 150 -7.44 -9.16 -20.20
N TRP A 151 -8.54 -9.90 -19.99
CA TRP A 151 -8.98 -10.16 -18.62
C TRP A 151 -7.87 -10.90 -17.90
N ALA A 152 -7.30 -10.23 -16.91
CA ALA A 152 -6.30 -10.83 -16.06
C ALA A 152 -6.99 -11.68 -15.04
N THR A 153 -6.19 -12.57 -14.53
CA THR A 153 -6.59 -13.62 -13.66
C THR A 153 -5.28 -13.76 -12.86
N TYR A 154 -5.21 -13.36 -11.58
CA TYR A 154 -3.96 -13.02 -10.88
C TYR A 154 -3.53 -13.97 -9.77
N THR A 155 -2.32 -14.55 -9.87
CA THR A 155 -1.58 -14.84 -8.62
C THR A 155 -0.23 -14.22 -8.66
N ILE A 156 -0.20 -12.94 -8.40
CA ILE A 156 0.90 -12.34 -7.66
C ILE A 156 0.28 -11.10 -7.04
N LEU A 157 0.87 -10.71 -5.92
CA LEU A 157 0.76 -9.42 -5.27
C LEU A 157 -0.19 -9.39 -4.07
N TYR A 158 0.31 -9.94 -2.98
CA TYR A 158 0.02 -9.30 -1.71
C TYR A 158 0.96 -8.09 -1.62
N ALA A 159 0.57 -6.91 -2.08
CA ALA A 159 1.32 -5.72 -1.66
C ALA A 159 0.94 -5.45 -0.19
N GLU A 160 1.73 -5.93 0.77
CA GLU A 160 1.62 -5.38 2.13
C GLU A 160 2.37 -4.07 2.13
N LEU A 161 1.60 -2.99 2.15
CA LEU A 161 2.16 -1.71 2.53
C LEU A 161 2.62 -1.82 3.97
N ILE A 162 3.92 -1.80 4.15
CA ILE A 162 4.49 -1.37 5.43
C ILE A 162 4.40 0.14 5.43
N GLY A 163 3.20 0.65 5.69
CA GLY A 163 3.11 1.95 6.34
C GLY A 163 3.87 1.87 7.65
N PRO A 164 4.44 2.98 8.14
CA PRO A 164 5.04 2.99 9.45
C PRO A 164 4.10 2.32 10.46
N ALA A 165 4.58 1.32 11.20
CA ALA A 165 3.73 0.55 12.11
C ALA A 165 2.93 1.52 12.98
N ALA A 166 1.60 1.38 13.04
CA ALA A 166 0.74 2.29 13.79
C ALA A 166 1.38 2.63 15.15
N TYR A 167 1.62 3.92 15.37
CA TYR A 167 2.14 4.41 16.63
C TYR A 167 0.96 4.52 17.59
N GLN A 168 0.98 3.74 18.67
CA GLN A 168 -0.03 3.91 19.71
C GLN A 168 0.22 5.21 20.47
N LEU A 169 -0.64 6.20 20.25
CA LEU A 169 -0.74 7.35 21.12
C LEU A 169 -1.55 6.95 22.34
N SER A 170 -0.90 6.93 23.50
CA SER A 170 -1.55 6.63 24.77
C SER A 170 -1.31 7.73 25.80
N GLY A 171 -2.24 7.84 26.75
CA GLY A 171 -2.18 8.88 27.78
C GLY A 171 -3.33 8.79 28.77
N THR A 172 -3.49 9.83 29.58
CA THR A 172 -4.58 9.92 30.56
C THR A 172 -5.21 11.30 30.51
N VAL A 173 -6.50 11.37 30.19
CA VAL A 173 -7.29 12.61 30.24
C VAL A 173 -7.71 12.87 31.69
N LYS A 174 -7.42 14.07 32.18
CA LYS A 174 -7.79 14.50 33.53
C LYS A 174 -8.46 15.88 33.50
N GLU A 175 -9.53 16.03 34.27
CA GLU A 175 -10.16 17.31 34.56
C GLU A 175 -9.98 17.63 36.05
N LYS A 176 -9.41 18.81 36.36
CA LYS A 176 -9.10 19.25 37.74
C LYS A 176 -8.30 18.20 38.54
N GLY A 177 -7.44 17.46 37.85
CA GLY A 177 -6.61 16.39 38.43
C GLY A 177 -7.28 15.03 38.55
N SER A 178 -8.60 14.93 38.32
CA SER A 178 -9.36 13.68 38.32
C SER A 178 -9.46 13.08 36.92
N PRO A 179 -9.32 11.77 36.72
CA PRO A 179 -9.48 11.18 35.41
C PRO A 179 -10.92 11.26 34.89
N VAL A 180 -11.07 11.45 33.58
CA VAL A 180 -12.38 11.59 32.93
C VAL A 180 -12.44 10.90 31.57
N SER A 181 -13.63 10.39 31.22
CA SER A 181 -13.95 9.87 29.89
C SER A 181 -14.24 11.04 28.94
N ARG A 182 -13.51 11.12 27.82
CA ARG A 182 -13.63 12.16 26.79
C ARG A 182 -13.33 11.59 25.41
N VAL A 183 -13.83 12.26 24.38
CA VAL A 183 -13.37 12.01 23.00
C VAL A 183 -11.94 12.54 22.85
N VAL A 184 -11.02 11.69 22.39
CA VAL A 184 -9.62 12.06 22.15
C VAL A 184 -9.35 12.04 20.65
N ARG A 185 -8.70 13.08 20.14
CA ARG A 185 -8.33 13.21 18.73
C ARG A 185 -6.87 13.60 18.58
N SER A 186 -6.20 13.05 17.58
CA SER A 186 -4.88 13.52 17.13
C SER A 186 -5.00 14.26 15.80
N TYR A 187 -4.26 15.36 15.67
CA TYR A 187 -4.24 16.18 14.47
C TYR A 187 -2.80 16.41 14.01
N LYS A 188 -2.58 16.39 12.69
CA LYS A 188 -1.30 16.76 12.08
C LYS A 188 -1.02 18.23 12.37
N ARG A 189 0.16 18.54 12.93
CA ARG A 189 0.50 19.91 13.34
C ARG A 189 0.58 20.88 12.16
N SER A 190 1.11 20.43 11.03
CA SER A 190 1.37 21.28 9.86
C SER A 190 0.09 21.70 9.12
N THR A 191 -0.93 20.84 9.12
CA THR A 191 -2.16 21.05 8.32
C THR A 191 -3.43 21.17 9.15
N GLY A 192 -3.43 20.69 10.41
CA GLY A 192 -4.63 20.56 11.21
C GLY A 192 -5.55 19.39 10.80
N GLU A 193 -5.09 18.53 9.89
CA GLU A 193 -5.82 17.34 9.46
C GLU A 193 -5.97 16.33 10.60
N LEU A 194 -7.13 15.69 10.72
CA LEU A 194 -7.40 14.66 11.72
C LEU A 194 -6.66 13.36 11.36
N PHE A 195 -5.85 12.83 12.27
CA PHE A 195 -5.15 11.56 12.11
C PHE A 195 -5.90 10.40 12.75
N ALA A 196 -6.29 10.54 14.02
CA ALA A 196 -6.98 9.48 14.74
C ALA A 196 -8.01 10.06 15.71
N SER A 197 -9.00 9.26 16.05
CA SER A 197 -10.02 9.60 17.05
C SER A 197 -10.37 8.36 17.86
N GLY A 198 -10.66 8.55 19.14
CA GLY A 198 -11.12 7.52 20.06
C GLY A 198 -11.74 8.15 21.30
N SER A 199 -11.87 7.35 22.36
CA SER A 199 -12.33 7.83 23.66
C SER A 199 -11.39 7.35 24.76
N SER A 200 -11.21 8.16 25.79
CA SER A 200 -10.65 7.67 27.04
C SER A 200 -11.68 6.82 27.80
N ALA A 201 -11.21 5.87 28.59
CA ALA A 201 -12.01 5.11 29.53
C ALA A 201 -12.40 5.96 30.75
N GLY A 202 -13.22 5.40 31.63
CA GLY A 202 -13.64 6.09 32.87
C GLY A 202 -12.49 6.39 33.85
N ASP A 203 -11.35 5.70 33.70
CA ASP A 203 -10.11 6.00 34.44
C ASP A 203 -9.22 7.03 33.71
N GLY A 204 -9.74 7.66 32.66
CA GLY A 204 -9.07 8.65 31.83
C GLY A 204 -8.07 8.08 30.85
N THR A 205 -7.73 6.79 30.90
CA THR A 205 -6.73 6.22 29.99
C THR A 205 -7.25 6.16 28.56
N PHE A 206 -6.42 6.48 27.57
CA PHE A 206 -6.74 6.28 26.16
C PHE A 206 -5.57 5.62 25.44
N SER A 207 -5.89 4.94 24.35
CA SER A 207 -4.94 4.45 23.35
C SER A 207 -5.60 4.58 21.98
N ILE A 208 -5.02 5.36 21.08
CA ILE A 208 -5.49 5.53 19.72
C ILE A 208 -4.36 5.20 18.74
N ASP A 209 -4.70 4.50 17.65
CA ASP A 209 -3.76 4.17 16.60
C ASP A 209 -3.55 5.40 15.72
N ALA A 210 -2.38 6.03 15.85
CA ALA A 210 -1.96 7.08 14.95
C ALA A 210 -1.04 6.53 13.85
N PRO A 211 -1.05 7.13 12.65
CA PRO A 211 0.00 6.86 11.68
C PRO A 211 1.36 7.13 12.34
N ASN A 212 2.32 6.21 12.20
CA ASN A 212 3.70 6.49 12.60
C ASN A 212 4.41 7.35 11.54
N ASP A 213 3.78 8.46 11.15
CA ASP A 213 4.44 9.43 10.29
C ASP A 213 5.46 10.22 11.12
N THR A 214 6.52 10.71 10.47
CA THR A 214 7.55 11.52 11.15
C THR A 214 7.06 12.91 11.55
N ASP A 215 5.80 13.25 11.27
CA ASP A 215 5.27 14.58 11.51
C ASP A 215 4.80 14.74 12.95
N GLU A 216 4.82 16.00 13.38
CA GLU A 216 4.40 16.35 14.72
C GLU A 216 2.87 16.35 14.81
N MET A 217 2.34 15.94 15.95
CA MET A 217 0.90 15.88 16.19
C MET A 217 0.49 16.70 17.42
N TYR A 218 -0.74 17.19 17.40
CA TYR A 218 -1.46 17.66 18.58
C TYR A 218 -2.46 16.61 19.03
N VAL A 219 -2.51 16.31 20.33
CA VAL A 219 -3.58 15.48 20.93
C VAL A 219 -4.52 16.37 21.72
N LEU A 220 -5.81 16.29 21.40
CA LEU A 220 -6.88 17.05 22.02
C LEU A 220 -7.90 16.09 22.64
N ALA A 221 -8.19 16.29 23.93
CA ALA A 221 -9.38 15.74 24.56
C ALA A 221 -10.51 16.78 24.43
N LEU A 222 -11.58 16.42 23.72
CA LEU A 222 -12.74 17.28 23.53
C LEU A 222 -13.68 17.12 24.71
N ASP A 223 -14.08 18.24 25.28
CA ASP A 223 -15.12 18.29 26.31
C ASP A 223 -16.49 18.22 25.63
N ASP A 224 -17.11 17.05 25.70
CA ASP A 224 -18.43 16.76 25.14
C ASP A 224 -19.56 16.88 26.18
N ASP A 225 -19.23 17.22 27.43
CA ASP A 225 -20.21 17.46 28.47
C ASP A 225 -21.00 18.76 28.20
N ALA A 226 -22.28 18.76 28.53
CA ALA A 226 -23.19 19.91 28.35
C ALA A 226 -22.96 21.06 29.35
N GLY A 227 -21.74 21.17 29.90
CA GLY A 227 -21.38 22.16 30.91
C GLY A 227 -21.07 23.55 30.32
N ASP A 228 -21.03 24.56 31.19
CA ASP A 228 -20.79 25.97 30.82
C ASP A 228 -19.28 26.33 30.68
N GLN A 229 -18.38 25.36 30.87
CA GLN A 229 -16.93 25.55 30.73
C GLN A 229 -16.38 24.50 29.77
N TYR A 230 -15.83 24.94 28.64
CA TYR A 230 -15.16 24.08 27.67
C TYR A 230 -13.65 24.29 27.82
N ASN A 231 -12.93 23.30 28.36
CA ASN A 231 -11.47 23.34 28.42
C ASN A 231 -10.88 22.37 27.38
N ALA A 232 -10.32 22.90 26.28
CA ALA A 232 -9.46 22.10 25.41
C ALA A 232 -8.09 21.97 26.08
N LEU A 233 -7.85 20.86 26.78
CA LEU A 233 -6.54 20.54 27.32
C LEU A 233 -5.67 20.02 26.17
N VAL A 234 -4.71 20.84 25.73
CA VAL A 234 -3.63 20.36 24.85
C VAL A 234 -2.79 19.39 25.67
N PHE A 235 -2.88 18.09 25.36
CA PHE A 235 -2.28 17.05 26.18
C PHE A 235 -0.75 17.05 26.08
N ASP A 236 -0.20 17.16 24.87
CA ASP A 236 1.26 17.18 24.65
C ASP A 236 1.63 17.56 23.19
N ARG A 237 2.93 17.82 22.95
CA ARG A 237 3.58 17.80 21.63
C ARG A 237 4.26 16.44 21.47
N VAL A 238 3.72 15.59 20.61
CA VAL A 238 4.25 14.24 20.37
C VAL A 238 4.75 14.12 18.93
N LYS A 239 5.80 13.33 18.73
CA LYS A 239 6.34 12.98 17.41
C LYS A 239 6.28 11.45 17.28
N GLY A 240 5.83 10.94 16.13
CA GLY A 240 5.98 9.52 15.79
C GLY A 240 7.46 9.11 15.82
N ALA A 241 7.72 7.84 16.14
CA ALA A 241 9.07 7.29 16.27
C ALA A 241 9.65 6.89 14.90
#